data_AF-W1I2G7-F1
#
_entry.id   AF-W1I2G7-F1
#
_cell.length_a   1.000
_cell.length_b   1.000
_cell.length_c   1.000
_cell.angle_alpha   90.00
_cell.angle_beta   90.00
_cell.angle_gamma   90.00
#
_symmetry.space_group_name_H-M   'P 1'
#
loop_
_entity.id
_entity.type
_entity.pdbx_description
1 polymer ?
#
loop_
_entity_poly.entity_id
_entity_poly.type
_entity_poly.pdbx_seq_one_letter_code
_entity_poly.pdbx_strand_id
1 'polypeptide(L)'
;MFRSQFDDHDRVYCSSGSPIHIVYQGRYDDDGVFDLFPSGQDNIYDQIQSHRDSVDIHVLLDRYQRGDVDVLSARQGVYGDFTGMPASYSEILNAVLAGERAFMDLPVDERAKYGHSFAQWLSSLDASSPASSNPTPEKEESVNE
;
A
#
# COMPACT_ATOMS: atom_id res chain seq x y z
N MET A 1 -49.66 -19.82 -27.76
CA MET A 1 -48.82 -19.80 -28.97
C MET A 1 -47.37 -19.81 -28.52
N PHE A 2 -46.50 -20.66 -29.07
CA PHE A 2 -45.11 -20.77 -28.64
C PHE A 2 -44.24 -19.72 -29.36
N ARG A 3 -43.32 -19.07 -28.64
CA ARG A 3 -42.35 -18.14 -29.23
C ARG A 3 -41.43 -18.88 -30.18
N SER A 4 -41.28 -18.36 -31.39
CA SER A 4 -40.46 -18.95 -32.45
C SER A 4 -39.17 -18.16 -32.67
N GLN A 5 -38.16 -18.80 -33.26
CA GLN A 5 -36.91 -18.16 -33.68
C GLN A 5 -37.10 -17.06 -34.75
N PHE A 6 -38.28 -17.00 -35.38
CA PHE A 6 -38.64 -16.02 -36.40
C PHE A 6 -39.46 -14.85 -35.85
N ASP A 7 -39.76 -14.87 -34.54
CA ASP A 7 -40.42 -13.75 -33.88
C ASP A 7 -39.40 -12.62 -33.71
N ASP A 8 -39.82 -11.38 -33.94
CA ASP A 8 -38.96 -10.22 -33.71
C ASP A 8 -38.53 -10.18 -32.24
N HIS A 9 -37.22 -10.11 -32.03
CA HIS A 9 -36.64 -10.01 -30.69
C HIS A 9 -36.53 -8.53 -30.32
N ASP A 10 -36.96 -8.19 -29.11
CA ASP A 10 -36.74 -6.86 -28.56
C ASP A 10 -35.25 -6.55 -28.51
N ARG A 11 -34.85 -5.45 -29.15
CA ARG A 11 -33.49 -4.94 -29.07
C ARG A 11 -33.32 -4.16 -27.77
N VAL A 12 -32.53 -4.70 -26.86
CA VAL A 12 -32.14 -3.99 -25.64
C VAL A 12 -31.01 -3.02 -25.99
N TYR A 13 -31.32 -1.73 -25.94
CA TYR A 13 -30.30 -0.69 -26.06
C TYR A 13 -29.72 -0.41 -24.67
N CYS A 14 -28.40 -0.55 -24.53
CA CYS A 14 -27.69 -0.12 -23.34
C CYS A 14 -27.32 1.37 -23.47
N SER A 15 -27.38 2.10 -22.36
CA SER A 15 -26.82 3.46 -22.32
C SER A 15 -25.30 3.39 -22.48
N SER A 16 -24.72 4.37 -23.18
CA SER A 16 -23.28 4.42 -23.48
C SER A 16 -22.38 4.75 -22.27
N GLY A 17 -22.93 4.72 -21.05
CA GLY A 17 -22.25 5.20 -19.85
C GLY A 17 -21.95 6.70 -19.88
N SER A 18 -21.22 7.16 -18.86
CA SER A 18 -20.70 8.53 -18.73
C SER A 18 -19.21 8.46 -18.38
N PRO A 19 -18.36 9.34 -18.93
CA PRO A 19 -16.96 9.44 -18.52
C PRO A 19 -16.79 10.09 -17.13
N ILE A 20 -17.84 10.74 -16.62
CA ILE A 20 -17.84 11.43 -15.33
C ILE A 20 -18.27 10.45 -14.24
N HIS A 21 -17.40 10.24 -13.27
CA HIS A 21 -17.62 9.45 -12.07
C HIS A 21 -17.85 10.38 -10.87
N ILE A 22 -19.03 10.29 -10.23
CA ILE A 22 -19.34 11.10 -9.05
C ILE A 22 -18.71 10.43 -7.82
N VAL A 23 -17.87 11.18 -7.12
CA VAL A 23 -17.26 10.73 -5.86
C VAL A 23 -18.20 11.04 -4.71
N TYR A 24 -18.55 10.02 -3.95
CA TYR A 24 -19.37 10.14 -2.75
C TYR A 24 -18.49 10.10 -1.50
N GLN A 25 -18.81 10.94 -0.54
CA GLN A 25 -18.16 10.97 0.76
C GLN A 25 -19.22 10.76 1.85
N GLY A 26 -18.83 10.10 2.94
CA GLY A 26 -19.70 9.92 4.10
C GLY A 26 -19.74 11.18 4.96
N ARG A 27 -20.94 11.61 5.35
CA ARG A 27 -21.18 12.67 6.35
C ARG A 27 -22.27 12.20 7.30
N TYR A 28 -22.09 12.53 8.57
CA TYR A 28 -23.16 12.37 9.55
C TYR A 28 -24.09 13.59 9.43
N ASP A 29 -25.38 13.31 9.26
CA ASP A 29 -26.42 14.34 9.31
C ASP A 29 -26.64 14.82 10.76
N ASP A 30 -27.41 15.88 10.94
CA ASP A 30 -27.68 16.48 12.25
C ASP A 30 -28.39 15.50 13.21
N ASP A 31 -29.09 14.50 12.66
CA ASP A 31 -29.73 13.39 13.39
C ASP A 31 -28.77 12.23 13.72
N GLY A 32 -27.48 12.34 13.36
CA GLY A 32 -26.45 11.33 13.61
C GLY A 32 -26.49 10.13 12.67
N VAL A 33 -27.29 10.17 11.60
CA VAL A 33 -27.37 9.13 10.56
C VAL A 33 -26.24 9.33 9.55
N PHE A 34 -25.60 8.24 9.12
CA PHE A 34 -24.53 8.26 8.14
C PHE A 34 -25.10 8.25 6.72
N ASP A 35 -24.90 9.35 5.99
CA ASP A 35 -25.35 9.50 4.61
C ASP A 35 -24.18 9.76 3.65
N LEU A 36 -24.32 9.26 2.43
CA LEU A 36 -23.39 9.49 1.33
C LEU A 36 -23.84 10.71 0.53
N PHE A 37 -23.00 11.75 0.50
CA PHE A 37 -23.25 12.95 -0.29
C PHE A 37 -22.25 13.04 -1.45
N PRO A 38 -22.66 13.55 -2.62
CA PRO A 38 -21.75 13.76 -3.75
C PRO A 38 -20.77 14.89 -3.39
N SER A 39 -19.50 14.53 -3.23
CA SER A 39 -18.43 15.45 -2.82
C SER A 39 -17.64 15.97 -4.02
N GLY A 40 -17.56 15.20 -5.11
CA GLY A 40 -16.79 15.58 -6.29
C GLY A 40 -17.19 14.84 -7.57
N GLN A 41 -16.52 15.20 -8.66
CA GLN A 41 -16.65 14.56 -9.97
C GLN A 41 -15.27 14.33 -10.56
N ASP A 42 -14.99 13.08 -10.92
CA ASP A 42 -13.76 12.66 -11.57
C ASP A 42 -14.03 12.36 -13.04
N ASN A 43 -13.18 12.87 -13.93
CA ASN A 43 -13.21 12.46 -15.32
C ASN A 43 -12.29 11.25 -15.52
N ILE A 44 -12.88 10.08 -15.73
CA ILE A 44 -12.15 8.82 -15.92
C ILE A 44 -11.24 8.90 -17.14
N TYR A 45 -11.70 9.55 -18.21
CA TYR A 45 -10.93 9.64 -19.45
C TYR A 45 -9.63 10.45 -19.22
N ASP A 46 -9.74 11.59 -18.56
CA ASP A 46 -8.58 12.45 -18.27
C ASP A 46 -7.60 11.75 -17.33
N GLN A 47 -8.10 11.00 -16.34
CA GLN A 47 -7.27 10.18 -15.47
C GLN A 47 -6.46 9.14 -16.27
N ILE A 48 -7.11 8.41 -17.18
CA ILE A 48 -6.41 7.44 -18.06
C ILE A 48 -5.36 8.16 -18.91
N GLN A 49 -5.70 9.29 -19.51
CA GLN A 49 -4.78 10.04 -20.36
C GLN A 49 -3.61 10.65 -19.59
N SER A 50 -3.79 10.96 -18.30
CA SER A 50 -2.70 11.49 -17.45
C SER A 50 -1.50 10.52 -17.33
N HIS A 51 -1.73 9.22 -17.54
CA HIS A 51 -0.69 8.20 -17.50
C HIS A 51 0.01 7.95 -18.84
N ARG A 52 -0.35 8.67 -19.90
CA ARG A 52 0.17 8.46 -21.26
C ARG A 52 1.70 8.41 -21.30
N ASP A 53 2.37 9.41 -20.73
CA ASP A 53 3.83 9.53 -20.80
C ASP A 53 4.55 8.47 -19.97
N SER A 54 3.89 7.92 -18.94
CA SER A 54 4.44 6.86 -18.10
C SER A 54 4.40 5.49 -18.75
N VAL A 55 3.49 5.29 -19.72
CA VAL A 55 3.28 4.01 -20.41
C VAL A 55 3.79 4.04 -21.86
N ASP A 56 4.18 5.20 -22.38
CA ASP A 56 4.71 5.33 -23.73
C ASP A 56 6.04 4.58 -23.88
N ILE A 57 6.04 3.55 -24.73
CA ILE A 57 7.20 2.69 -24.97
C ILE A 57 8.41 3.47 -25.49
N HIS A 58 8.20 4.56 -26.24
CA HIS A 58 9.31 5.37 -26.76
C HIS A 58 10.02 6.10 -25.62
N VAL A 59 9.26 6.64 -24.66
CA VAL A 59 9.79 7.31 -23.47
C VAL A 59 10.54 6.32 -22.59
N LEU A 60 9.98 5.12 -22.40
CA LEU A 60 10.60 4.07 -21.60
C LEU A 60 11.94 3.60 -22.20
N LEU A 61 11.98 3.37 -23.52
CA LEU A 61 13.19 2.95 -24.23
C LEU A 61 14.28 4.03 -24.22
N ASP A 62 13.89 5.29 -24.38
CA ASP A 62 14.82 6.43 -24.37
C ASP A 62 15.42 6.65 -22.96
N ARG A 63 14.65 6.46 -21.89
CA ARG A 63 15.17 6.45 -20.51
C ARG A 63 16.12 5.28 -20.27
N TYR A 64 15.78 4.09 -20.76
CA TYR A 64 16.63 2.91 -20.66
C TYR A 64 17.97 3.10 -21.39
N GLN A 65 17.94 3.68 -22.60
CA GLN A 65 19.16 4.01 -23.37
C GLN A 65 20.05 5.02 -22.65
N ARG A 66 19.46 5.91 -21.84
CA ARG A 66 20.20 6.84 -20.96
C ARG A 66 20.76 6.19 -19.69
N GLY A 67 20.57 4.87 -19.50
CA GLY A 67 21.12 4.10 -18.40
C GLY A 67 20.16 3.88 -17.23
N ASP A 68 18.88 4.28 -17.35
CA ASP A 68 17.87 4.02 -16.32
C ASP A 68 17.29 2.61 -16.48
N VAL A 69 17.97 1.64 -15.86
CA VAL A 69 17.62 0.20 -15.88
C VAL A 69 16.37 -0.13 -15.07
N ASP A 70 15.98 0.75 -14.13
CA ASP A 70 14.84 0.52 -13.23
C ASP A 70 13.49 0.70 -13.96
N VAL A 71 13.50 1.41 -15.09
CA VAL A 71 12.34 1.63 -15.96
C VAL A 71 11.70 0.34 -16.45
N LEU A 72 12.49 -0.73 -16.63
CA LEU A 72 11.99 -2.04 -17.08
C LEU A 72 11.63 -2.97 -15.91
N SER A 73 12.02 -2.63 -14.68
CA SER A 73 11.89 -3.48 -13.48
C SER A 73 11.03 -2.80 -12.41
N ALA A 74 9.77 -2.49 -12.74
CA ALA A 74 8.86 -1.81 -11.81
C ALA A 74 8.64 -2.53 -10.46
N ARG A 75 8.89 -3.85 -10.38
CA ARG A 75 8.87 -4.63 -9.13
C ARG A 75 9.89 -5.76 -9.17
N GLN A 76 11.00 -5.59 -8.46
CA GLN A 76 11.84 -6.72 -8.06
C GLN A 76 11.17 -7.41 -6.86
N GLY A 77 10.57 -8.58 -7.09
CA GLY A 77 9.97 -9.37 -6.02
C GLY A 77 11.02 -9.83 -5.03
N VAL A 78 10.80 -9.57 -3.74
CA VAL A 78 11.63 -10.12 -2.66
C VAL A 78 11.05 -11.47 -2.27
N TYR A 79 11.86 -12.53 -2.40
CA TYR A 79 11.51 -13.85 -1.90
C TYR A 79 12.01 -13.97 -0.46
N GLY A 80 11.09 -14.13 0.48
CA GLY A 80 11.37 -14.32 1.91
C GLY A 80 10.43 -15.35 2.50
N ASP A 81 10.86 -16.01 3.58
CA ASP A 81 9.99 -16.89 4.36
C ASP A 81 9.05 -16.04 5.22
N PHE A 82 7.79 -15.94 4.78
CA PHE A 82 6.74 -15.20 5.47
C PHE A 82 5.81 -16.11 6.28
N THR A 83 6.13 -17.40 6.45
CA THR A 83 5.26 -18.36 7.15
C THR A 83 5.03 -18.02 8.62
N GLY A 84 5.95 -17.29 9.25
CA GLY A 84 5.85 -16.84 10.65
C GLY A 84 5.33 -15.41 10.83
N MET A 85 5.03 -14.67 9.75
CA MET A 85 4.50 -13.32 9.89
C MET A 85 3.00 -13.34 10.23
N PRO A 86 2.53 -12.43 11.11
CA PRO A 86 1.12 -12.30 11.40
C PRO A 86 0.35 -11.95 10.12
N ALA A 87 -0.63 -12.78 9.77
CA ALA A 87 -1.36 -12.69 8.51
C ALA A 87 -2.50 -11.67 8.59
N SER A 88 -2.90 -11.30 9.81
CA SER A 88 -4.00 -10.37 10.07
C SER A 88 -3.55 -9.21 10.95
N TYR A 89 -4.14 -8.03 10.69
CA TYR A 89 -3.96 -6.83 11.51
C TYR A 89 -4.27 -7.09 13.00
N SER A 90 -5.24 -7.95 13.29
CA SER A 90 -5.58 -8.35 14.66
C SER A 90 -4.44 -9.09 15.37
N GLU A 91 -3.68 -9.90 14.66
CA GLU A 91 -2.54 -10.63 15.22
C GLU A 91 -1.38 -9.68 15.52
N ILE A 92 -1.13 -8.71 14.63
CA ILE A 92 -0.16 -7.63 14.87
C ILE A 92 -0.55 -6.84 16.12
N LEU A 93 -1.81 -6.42 16.23
CA LEU A 93 -2.33 -5.73 17.42
C LEU A 93 -2.14 -6.54 18.69
N ASN A 94 -2.48 -7.83 18.65
CA ASN A 94 -2.30 -8.71 19.80
C ASN A 94 -0.84 -8.88 20.20
N ALA A 95 0.07 -8.94 19.23
CA ALA A 95 1.51 -9.00 19.47
C ALA A 95 2.04 -7.70 20.12
N VAL A 96 1.61 -6.53 19.63
CA VAL A 96 1.97 -5.23 20.23
C VAL A 96 1.45 -5.13 21.66
N LEU A 97 0.18 -5.47 21.89
CA LEU A 97 -0.43 -5.47 23.22
C LEU A 97 0.25 -6.46 24.19
N ALA A 98 0.69 -7.61 23.69
CA ALA A 98 1.47 -8.56 24.49
C ALA A 98 2.83 -7.97 24.88
N GLY A 99 3.50 -7.29 23.96
CA GLY A 99 4.75 -6.57 24.22
C GLY A 99 4.59 -5.46 25.25
N GLU A 100 3.55 -4.64 25.14
CA GLU A 100 3.27 -3.56 26.09
C GLU A 100 3.01 -4.10 27.50
N ARG A 101 2.26 -5.20 27.62
CA ARG A 101 2.03 -5.87 28.91
C ARG A 101 3.32 -6.43 29.49
N ALA A 102 4.14 -7.11 28.68
CA ALA A 102 5.42 -7.63 29.12
C ALA A 102 6.35 -6.50 29.62
N PHE A 103 6.34 -5.34 28.94
CA PHE A 103 7.08 -4.17 29.40
C PHE A 103 6.55 -3.60 30.72
N MET A 104 5.23 -3.57 30.89
CA MET A 104 4.60 -3.08 32.12
C MET A 104 4.82 -4.03 33.31
N ASP A 105 4.98 -5.32 33.08
CA ASP A 105 5.29 -6.31 34.11
C ASP A 105 6.75 -6.26 34.59
N LEU A 106 7.65 -5.59 33.85
CA LEU A 106 9.05 -5.43 34.25
C LEU A 106 9.18 -4.59 35.54
N PRO A 107 10.15 -4.92 36.41
CA PRO A 107 10.48 -4.11 37.58
C PRO A 107 10.75 -2.64 37.24
N VAL A 108 10.41 -1.73 38.15
CA VAL A 108 10.59 -0.28 37.97
C VAL A 108 12.03 0.07 37.62
N ASP A 109 12.99 -0.61 38.25
CA ASP A 109 14.43 -0.40 38.03
C ASP A 109 14.87 -0.75 36.60
N GLU A 110 14.21 -1.70 35.95
CA GLU A 110 14.50 -2.08 34.56
C GLU A 110 13.80 -1.16 33.57
N ARG A 111 12.56 -0.75 33.85
CA ARG A 111 11.84 0.24 33.02
C ARG A 111 12.50 1.61 33.05
N ALA A 112 13.13 1.99 34.17
CA ALA A 112 13.87 3.24 34.31
C ALA A 112 15.07 3.32 33.34
N LYS A 113 15.71 2.19 33.02
CA LYS A 113 16.84 2.13 32.06
C LYS A 113 16.42 2.54 30.64
N TYR A 114 15.15 2.38 30.31
CA TYR A 114 14.56 2.72 29.00
C TYR A 114 13.64 3.96 29.07
N GLY A 115 13.80 4.80 30.10
CA GLY A 115 13.02 6.03 30.26
C GLY A 115 11.51 5.80 30.37
N HIS A 116 11.08 4.63 30.88
CA HIS A 116 9.68 4.19 30.91
C HIS A 116 8.98 4.19 29.53
N SER A 117 9.74 4.17 28.44
CA SER A 117 9.21 4.19 27.08
C SER A 117 9.29 2.81 26.44
N PHE A 118 8.13 2.29 26.04
CA PHE A 118 8.01 1.03 25.31
C PHE A 118 8.77 1.06 23.98
N ALA A 119 8.76 2.20 23.28
CA ALA A 119 9.46 2.35 22.00
C ALA A 119 10.98 2.23 22.15
N GLN A 120 11.56 2.80 23.22
CA GLN A 120 12.99 2.68 23.50
C GLN A 120 13.36 1.23 23.87
N TRP A 121 12.51 0.54 24.62
CA TRP A 121 12.67 -0.87 24.94
C TRP A 121 12.64 -1.76 23.69
N LEU A 122 11.66 -1.60 22.81
CA LEU A 122 11.59 -2.34 21.54
C LEU A 122 12.83 -2.11 20.66
N SER A 123 13.31 -0.86 20.55
CA SER A 123 14.50 -0.55 19.74
C SER A 123 15.77 -1.23 20.25
N SER A 124 15.87 -1.47 21.57
CA SER A 124 17.00 -2.18 22.17
C SER A 124 16.97 -3.70 21.92
N LEU A 125 15.77 -4.27 21.77
CA LEU A 125 15.60 -5.69 21.46
C LEU A 125 16.03 -5.99 20.02
N ASP A 126 15.66 -5.11 19.08
CA ASP A 126 16.03 -5.21 17.67
C ASP A 126 17.56 -5.13 17.47
N ALA A 127 18.23 -4.25 18.22
CA ALA A 127 19.68 -4.14 18.21
C ALA A 127 20.42 -5.39 18.75
N SER A 128 19.74 -6.24 19.54
CA SER A 128 20.33 -7.45 20.14
C SER A 128 20.11 -8.73 19.30
N SER A 129 19.31 -8.66 18.23
CA SER A 129 19.05 -9.80 17.37
C SER A 129 20.19 -9.97 16.35
N PRO A 130 20.94 -11.08 16.36
CA PRO A 130 22.03 -11.32 15.40
C PRO A 130 21.54 -11.64 13.96
N ALA A 131 20.28 -11.32 13.62
CA ALA A 131 19.67 -11.69 12.33
C ALA A 131 19.66 -10.57 11.27
N SER A 132 20.38 -9.47 11.46
CA SER A 132 20.59 -8.45 10.44
C SER A 132 22.08 -8.09 10.28
N SER A 133 22.92 -9.10 10.04
CA SER A 133 24.23 -8.88 9.41
C SER A 133 24.13 -9.24 7.93
N ASN A 134 23.43 -8.42 7.15
CA ASN A 134 23.74 -8.29 5.72
C ASN A 134 24.61 -7.04 5.54
N PRO A 135 25.66 -7.14 4.71
CA PRO A 135 26.78 -6.20 4.74
C PRO A 135 26.30 -4.80 4.37
N THR A 136 26.64 -3.84 5.22
CA THR A 136 26.66 -2.42 4.88
C THR A 136 27.43 -2.27 3.56
N PRO A 137 26.88 -1.62 2.52
CA PRO A 137 27.67 -1.31 1.35
C PRO A 137 28.80 -0.39 1.83
N GLU A 138 30.03 -0.88 1.72
CA GLU A 138 31.22 -0.10 2.01
C GLU A 138 31.10 1.19 1.19
N LYS A 139 31.11 2.32 1.90
CA LYS A 139 31.35 3.62 1.28
C LYS A 139 32.75 3.55 0.70
N GLU A 140 32.86 3.33 -0.61
CA GLU A 140 34.08 3.66 -1.34
C GLU A 140 34.19 5.20 -1.39
N GLU A 141 34.72 5.77 -0.32
CA GLU A 141 35.27 7.12 -0.33
C GLU A 141 36.79 7.04 -0.45
N SER A 142 37.25 7.46 -1.64
CA SER A 142 38.54 8.08 -1.96
C SER A 142 39.81 7.20 -2.07
N VAL A 143 40.51 7.33 -3.21
CA VAL A 143 41.81 8.04 -3.36
C VAL A 143 42.59 7.52 -4.60
N ASN A 144 42.81 8.45 -5.54
CA ASN A 144 43.92 8.64 -6.49
C ASN A 144 44.47 7.50 -7.37
N GLU A 145 44.44 7.71 -8.70
CA GLU A 145 45.62 8.15 -9.48
C GLU A 145 45.20 8.90 -10.77
#